data_AF-A0A7K4EC63-F1
#
_entry.id   AF-A0A7K4EC63-F1
#
_cell.length_a   1.000
_cell.length_b   1.000
_cell.length_c   1.000
_cell.angle_alpha   90.00
_cell.angle_beta   90.00
_cell.angle_gamma   90.00
#
_symmetry.space_group_name_H-M   'P 1'
#
loop_
_entity.id
_entity.type
_entity.pdbx_description
1 polymer ?
#
loop_
_entity_poly.entity_id
_entity_poly.type
_entity_poly.pdbx_seq_one_letter_code
_entity_poly.pdbx_strand_id
1 'polypeptide(L)'
;MTYITRICYNESNWQHPTGSATEARTTYYSRHRYGHEEWLFRFEWQIGGWQYGFLQGVNKGRKTRLKSGERAGEVVLFTITPRGRRYVARIRHIEFLDEAQSNAALEIYKRNGWFKQMLKEIDKVEGVKESLGNTNWARYMLNVRFRPEDVEWFPEDTLATSSDPVMHWNRYQLIAPDQDYVVPETGVKRPVRIGVSVPRSSVTTSGTGRRGANARPNTT
;
A
#
# COMPACT_ATOMS: atom_id res chain seq x y z
N MET A 1 -14.38 -0.48 3.81
CA MET A 1 -14.59 0.65 2.88
C MET A 1 -13.84 0.35 1.60
N THR A 2 -14.44 0.60 0.45
CA THR A 2 -13.77 0.54 -0.85
C THR A 2 -13.36 1.95 -1.24
N TYR A 3 -12.16 2.07 -1.77
CA TYR A 3 -11.58 3.30 -2.25
C TYR A 3 -11.15 3.18 -3.69
N ILE A 4 -11.09 4.31 -4.38
CA ILE A 4 -10.53 4.42 -5.71
C ILE A 4 -9.44 5.49 -5.67
N THR A 5 -8.28 5.20 -6.24
CA THR A 5 -7.20 6.18 -6.37
C THR A 5 -6.46 6.01 -7.68
N ARG A 6 -5.98 7.16 -8.20
CA ARG A 6 -5.07 7.20 -9.32
C ARG A 6 -3.66 6.77 -8.91
N ILE A 7 -2.96 6.06 -9.78
CA ILE A 7 -1.51 5.83 -9.75
C ILE A 7 -0.85 6.37 -11.02
N CYS A 8 0.45 6.66 -10.93
CA CYS A 8 1.25 7.10 -12.08
C CYS A 8 1.19 6.05 -13.20
N TYR A 9 1.20 6.47 -14.46
CA TYR A 9 1.36 5.54 -15.57
C TYR A 9 2.78 4.95 -15.55
N ASN A 10 2.90 3.69 -15.93
CA ASN A 10 4.16 2.95 -15.95
C ASN A 10 4.05 1.76 -16.89
N GLU A 11 5.15 1.45 -17.59
CA GLU A 11 5.20 0.34 -18.59
C GLU A 11 5.88 -0.93 -18.06
N SER A 12 6.39 -0.90 -16.84
CA SER A 12 7.04 -2.04 -16.17
C SER A 12 6.12 -2.75 -15.17
N ASN A 13 4.80 -2.63 -15.33
CA ASN A 13 3.83 -3.14 -14.35
C ASN A 13 4.07 -2.60 -12.92
N TRP A 14 4.49 -1.35 -12.79
CA TRP A 14 4.81 -0.69 -11.52
C TRP A 14 5.85 -1.46 -10.67
N GLN A 15 6.86 -2.02 -11.34
CA GLN A 15 8.02 -2.63 -10.70
C GLN A 15 9.17 -1.63 -10.53
N HIS A 16 9.35 -0.69 -11.45
CA HIS A 16 10.32 0.40 -11.33
C HIS A 16 9.95 1.59 -12.22
N PRO A 17 10.54 2.77 -12.02
CA PRO A 17 10.39 3.89 -12.94
C PRO A 17 10.80 3.52 -14.37
N THR A 18 10.00 4.00 -15.32
CA THR A 18 10.27 3.81 -16.76
C THR A 18 10.44 5.12 -17.51
N GLY A 19 10.08 6.25 -16.89
CA GLY A 19 10.09 7.55 -17.58
C GLY A 19 8.96 7.71 -18.61
N SER A 20 8.00 6.78 -18.67
CA SER A 20 6.93 6.76 -19.68
C SER A 20 5.67 7.56 -19.31
N ALA A 21 5.51 7.98 -18.05
CA ALA A 21 4.33 8.75 -17.66
C ALA A 21 4.31 10.12 -18.34
N THR A 22 3.12 10.52 -18.79
CA THR A 22 2.86 11.87 -19.28
C THR A 22 1.93 12.55 -18.30
N GLU A 23 2.43 13.60 -17.66
CA GLU A 23 1.73 14.31 -16.59
C GLU A 23 1.76 15.82 -16.83
N ALA A 24 0.83 16.55 -16.22
CA ALA A 24 0.80 18.01 -16.31
C ALA A 24 2.09 18.62 -15.74
N ARG A 25 2.59 19.69 -16.38
CA ARG A 25 3.89 20.36 -16.11
C ARG A 25 4.20 20.66 -14.63
N THR A 26 3.18 20.81 -13.78
CA THR A 26 3.32 21.16 -12.36
C THR A 26 3.35 19.95 -11.42
N THR A 27 3.18 18.74 -11.93
CA THR A 27 3.14 17.52 -11.12
C THR A 27 4.52 17.13 -10.59
N TYR A 28 4.54 16.29 -9.55
CA TYR A 28 5.77 15.73 -9.01
C TYR A 28 6.55 14.97 -10.10
N TYR A 29 5.85 14.16 -10.89
CA TYR A 29 6.45 13.41 -11.99
C TYR A 29 7.12 14.34 -13.00
N SER A 30 6.47 15.42 -13.47
CA SER A 30 7.09 16.35 -14.43
C SER A 30 8.32 17.07 -13.88
N ARG A 31 8.47 17.16 -12.54
CA ARG A 31 9.62 17.79 -11.89
C ARG A 31 10.76 16.82 -11.59
N HIS A 32 10.46 15.56 -11.33
CA HIS A 32 11.44 14.59 -10.82
C HIS A 32 11.63 13.38 -11.74
N ARG A 33 10.80 13.22 -12.77
CA ARG A 33 10.77 12.14 -13.78
C ARG A 33 10.44 10.74 -13.28
N TYR A 34 9.87 10.64 -12.08
CA TYR A 34 9.29 9.39 -11.57
C TYR A 34 8.18 9.68 -10.55
N GLY A 35 7.36 8.67 -10.29
CA GLY A 35 6.39 8.62 -9.19
C GLY A 35 6.77 7.57 -8.15
N HIS A 36 6.46 7.81 -6.88
CA HIS A 36 6.71 6.81 -5.82
C HIS A 36 5.85 5.55 -5.99
N GLU A 37 4.70 5.67 -6.65
CA GLU A 37 3.81 4.55 -7.01
C GLU A 37 4.46 3.56 -7.99
N GLU A 38 5.55 3.93 -8.68
CA GLU A 38 6.14 3.09 -9.74
C GLU A 38 6.85 1.83 -9.23
N TRP A 39 6.93 1.63 -7.91
CA TRP A 39 7.38 0.38 -7.27
C TRP A 39 6.26 -0.38 -6.54
N LEU A 40 5.00 0.02 -6.72
CA LEU A 40 3.87 -0.50 -5.94
C LEU A 40 3.72 -2.03 -6.03
N PHE A 41 4.06 -2.63 -7.17
CA PHE A 41 3.95 -4.07 -7.42
C PHE A 41 5.31 -4.75 -7.58
N ARG A 42 6.36 -4.23 -6.92
CA ARG A 42 7.69 -4.86 -6.89
C ARG A 42 7.73 -6.03 -5.91
N PHE A 43 7.05 -7.12 -6.26
CA PHE A 43 6.83 -8.28 -5.39
C PHE A 43 8.09 -9.05 -5.03
N GLU A 44 9.24 -8.80 -5.66
CA GLU A 44 10.52 -9.37 -5.21
C GLU A 44 10.99 -8.73 -3.89
N TRP A 45 10.44 -7.57 -3.50
CA TRP A 45 10.84 -6.81 -2.30
C TRP A 45 9.80 -6.93 -1.17
N GLN A 46 9.50 -8.16 -0.78
CA GLN A 46 8.57 -8.44 0.31
C GLN A 46 9.27 -8.53 1.68
N ILE A 47 8.58 -8.06 2.71
CA ILE A 47 9.01 -8.20 4.11
C ILE A 47 7.99 -9.11 4.82
N GLY A 48 8.41 -10.33 5.18
CA GLY A 48 7.49 -11.31 5.80
C GLY A 48 6.31 -11.69 4.91
N GLY A 49 6.49 -11.66 3.59
CA GLY A 49 5.48 -11.92 2.58
C GLY A 49 4.49 -10.75 2.33
N TRP A 50 4.78 -9.56 2.84
CA TRP A 50 4.00 -8.35 2.58
C TRP A 50 4.71 -7.47 1.55
N GLN A 51 3.96 -6.98 0.57
CA GLN A 51 4.38 -5.91 -0.33
C GLN A 51 4.21 -4.57 0.37
N TYR A 52 5.23 -3.71 0.31
CA TYR A 52 5.18 -2.33 0.81
C TYR A 52 5.24 -1.36 -0.36
N GLY A 53 4.49 -0.27 -0.28
CA GLY A 53 4.45 0.69 -1.37
C GLY A 53 3.94 2.05 -0.98
N PHE A 54 3.85 2.91 -1.98
CA PHE A 54 3.33 4.26 -1.86
C PHE A 54 2.05 4.41 -2.67
N LEU A 55 1.06 5.07 -2.07
CA LEU A 55 -0.09 5.62 -2.76
C LEU A 55 -0.28 7.08 -2.36
N GLN A 56 -0.13 8.02 -3.29
CA GLN A 56 -0.31 9.45 -2.99
C GLN A 56 -1.74 9.76 -2.52
N GLY A 57 -2.74 9.03 -3.02
CA GLY A 57 -4.11 9.13 -2.53
C GLY A 57 -4.22 8.84 -1.03
N VAL A 58 -3.53 7.80 -0.53
CA VAL A 58 -3.49 7.45 0.89
C VAL A 58 -2.72 8.49 1.69
N ASN A 59 -1.60 8.97 1.15
CA ASN A 59 -0.76 9.98 1.80
C ASN A 59 -1.56 11.25 2.14
N LYS A 60 -2.44 11.68 1.21
CA LYS A 60 -3.40 12.75 1.46
C LYS A 60 -4.44 12.31 2.50
N GLY A 61 -4.46 13.01 3.63
CA GLY A 61 -5.38 12.70 4.73
C GLY A 61 -4.96 11.51 5.61
N ARG A 62 -3.77 10.92 5.40
CA ARG A 62 -3.24 9.79 6.18
C ARG A 62 -3.38 9.98 7.68
N LYS A 63 -2.94 11.13 8.21
CA LYS A 63 -2.98 11.43 9.65
C LYS A 63 -4.41 11.40 10.19
N THR A 64 -5.36 12.02 9.48
CA THR A 64 -6.77 12.05 9.89
C THR A 64 -7.39 10.67 9.85
N ARG A 65 -7.13 9.90 8.79
CA ARG A 65 -7.61 8.51 8.63
C ARG A 65 -7.12 7.59 9.74
N LEU A 66 -5.84 7.69 10.09
CA LEU A 66 -5.30 6.88 11.17
C LEU A 66 -5.86 7.31 12.54
N LYS A 67 -6.15 8.60 12.74
CA LYS A 67 -6.81 9.06 13.97
C LYS A 67 -8.25 8.57 14.11
N SER A 68 -8.99 8.39 13.02
CA SER A 68 -10.35 7.82 13.04
C SER A 68 -10.40 6.30 13.21
N GLY A 69 -9.25 5.64 13.40
CA GLY A 69 -9.19 4.18 13.57
C GLY A 69 -9.20 3.38 12.26
N GLU A 70 -9.30 4.06 11.11
CA GLU A 70 -9.31 3.37 9.82
C GLU A 70 -7.89 2.90 9.46
N ARG A 71 -7.68 1.58 9.52
CA ARG A 71 -6.38 0.93 9.32
C ARG A 71 -6.28 0.11 8.04
N ALA A 72 -7.40 -0.23 7.42
CA ALA A 72 -7.42 -1.06 6.23
C ALA A 72 -8.64 -0.78 5.37
N GLY A 73 -8.57 -1.19 4.11
CA GLY A 73 -9.70 -1.12 3.18
C GLY A 73 -9.46 -1.98 1.95
N GLU A 74 -10.34 -1.80 0.97
CA GLU A 74 -10.15 -2.24 -0.40
C GLU A 74 -9.78 -1.01 -1.25
N VAL A 75 -8.83 -1.15 -2.17
CA VAL A 75 -8.44 -0.06 -3.07
C VAL A 75 -8.46 -0.53 -4.52
N VAL A 76 -9.23 0.15 -5.35
CA VAL A 76 -9.20 0.06 -6.81
C VAL A 76 -8.25 1.12 -7.34
N LEU A 77 -7.34 0.69 -8.21
CA LEU A 77 -6.33 1.52 -8.80
C LEU A 77 -6.68 1.78 -10.26
N PHE A 78 -6.57 3.03 -10.68
CA PHE A 78 -6.64 3.40 -12.09
C PHE A 78 -5.46 4.28 -12.48
N THR A 79 -5.15 4.33 -13.77
CA THR A 79 -4.12 5.20 -14.32
C THR A 79 -4.63 5.97 -15.54
N ILE A 80 -3.86 6.93 -16.01
CA ILE A 80 -4.14 7.68 -17.24
C ILE A 80 -3.13 7.25 -18.30
N THR A 81 -3.64 6.73 -19.41
CA THR A 81 -2.85 6.30 -20.57
C THR A 81 -3.18 7.19 -21.78
N PRO A 82 -2.41 7.13 -22.87
CA PRO A 82 -2.79 7.76 -24.14
C PRO A 82 -4.16 7.29 -24.68
N ARG A 83 -4.60 6.08 -24.33
CA ARG A 83 -5.90 5.50 -24.73
C ARG A 83 -7.06 5.93 -23.83
N GLY A 84 -6.78 6.67 -22.75
CA GLY A 84 -7.77 7.08 -21.75
C GLY A 84 -7.46 6.54 -20.36
N ARG A 85 -8.43 6.65 -19.45
CA ARG A 85 -8.32 6.14 -18.08
C ARG A 85 -8.49 4.62 -18.09
N ARG A 86 -7.59 3.92 -17.42
CA ARG A 86 -7.54 2.46 -17.37
C ARG A 86 -7.60 1.98 -15.93
N TYR A 87 -8.44 0.99 -15.65
CA TYR A 87 -8.40 0.25 -14.39
C TYR A 87 -7.20 -0.71 -14.38
N VAL A 88 -6.45 -0.72 -13.28
CA VAL A 88 -5.17 -1.44 -13.16
C VAL A 88 -5.35 -2.69 -12.32
N ALA A 89 -5.65 -2.50 -11.04
CA ALA A 89 -5.85 -3.61 -10.10
C ALA A 89 -6.82 -3.22 -8.98
N ARG A 90 -7.45 -4.22 -8.39
CA ARG A 90 -8.16 -4.13 -7.11
C ARG A 90 -7.33 -4.85 -6.06
N ILE A 91 -7.00 -4.16 -4.98
CA ILE A 91 -6.34 -4.73 -3.80
C ILE A 91 -7.40 -4.92 -2.73
N ARG A 92 -7.81 -6.17 -2.51
CA ARG A 92 -8.92 -6.56 -1.61
C ARG A 92 -8.68 -6.20 -0.16
N HIS A 93 -7.42 -6.32 0.27
CA HIS A 93 -7.02 -6.02 1.63
C HIS A 93 -5.69 -5.27 1.61
N ILE A 94 -5.77 -3.96 1.84
CA ILE A 94 -4.62 -3.08 1.97
C ILE A 94 -4.64 -2.41 3.33
N GLU A 95 -3.50 -2.41 4.00
CA GLU A 95 -3.32 -1.75 5.29
C GLU A 95 -2.66 -0.39 5.11
N PHE A 96 -3.19 0.61 5.81
CA PHE A 96 -2.64 1.96 5.87
C PHE A 96 -1.64 2.03 7.01
N LEU A 97 -0.38 2.29 6.68
CA LEU A 97 0.70 2.28 7.66
C LEU A 97 0.67 3.54 8.51
N ASP A 98 1.06 3.44 9.78
CA ASP A 98 1.49 4.57 10.59
C ASP A 98 2.98 4.89 10.38
N GLU A 99 3.45 6.00 10.96
CA GLU A 99 4.81 6.47 10.76
C GLU A 99 5.86 5.49 11.29
N ALA A 100 5.58 4.80 12.40
CA ALA A 100 6.49 3.83 12.98
C ALA A 100 6.63 2.61 12.05
N GLN A 101 5.53 2.11 11.52
CA GLN A 101 5.51 1.01 10.56
C GLN A 101 6.22 1.38 9.25
N SER A 102 5.99 2.59 8.72
CA SER A 102 6.68 3.10 7.53
C SER A 102 8.19 3.18 7.74
N ASN A 103 8.63 3.72 8.87
CA ASN A 103 10.05 3.82 9.21
C ASN A 103 10.69 2.45 9.36
N ALA A 104 10.05 1.52 10.06
CA ALA A 104 10.56 0.15 10.21
C ALA A 104 10.75 -0.53 8.85
N ALA A 105 9.79 -0.39 7.93
CA ALA A 105 9.92 -0.93 6.58
C ALA A 105 11.04 -0.25 5.79
N LEU A 106 11.18 1.08 5.88
CA LEU A 106 12.24 1.82 5.21
C LEU A 106 13.64 1.39 5.68
N GLU A 107 13.83 1.13 6.97
CA GLU A 107 15.11 0.65 7.49
C GLU A 107 15.45 -0.75 6.95
N ILE A 108 14.46 -1.60 6.72
CA ILE A 108 14.65 -2.89 6.04
C ILE A 108 15.02 -2.67 4.56
N TYR A 109 14.35 -1.76 3.86
CA TYR A 109 14.69 -1.40 2.47
C TYR A 109 16.14 -0.91 2.34
N LYS A 110 16.61 -0.10 3.29
CA LYS A 110 18.01 0.37 3.33
C LYS A 110 18.96 -0.79 3.60
N ARG A 111 18.66 -1.63 4.59
CA ARG A 111 19.49 -2.79 4.98
C ARG A 111 19.64 -3.80 3.84
N ASN A 112 18.56 -4.06 3.11
CA ASN A 112 18.54 -5.01 1.99
C ASN A 112 19.10 -4.39 0.69
N GLY A 113 19.49 -3.12 0.69
CA GLY A 113 20.01 -2.43 -0.49
C GLY A 113 18.94 -2.00 -1.51
N TRP A 114 17.66 -2.30 -1.27
CA TRP A 114 16.55 -1.92 -2.15
C TRP A 114 16.42 -0.42 -2.30
N PHE A 115 16.63 0.36 -1.23
CA PHE A 115 16.65 1.83 -1.34
C PHE A 115 17.75 2.33 -2.30
N LYS A 116 18.95 1.73 -2.25
CA LYS A 116 20.03 2.06 -3.19
C LYS A 116 19.66 1.65 -4.62
N GLN A 117 18.95 0.54 -4.78
CA GLN A 117 18.46 0.10 -6.09
C GLN A 117 17.42 1.07 -6.67
N MET A 118 16.48 1.56 -5.86
CA MET A 118 15.54 2.61 -6.27
C MET A 118 16.27 3.86 -6.77
N LEU A 119 17.31 4.32 -6.07
CA LEU A 119 18.12 5.45 -6.52
C LEU A 119 18.79 5.21 -7.88
N LYS A 120 19.30 3.99 -8.12
CA LYS A 120 19.85 3.61 -9.44
C LYS A 120 18.78 3.59 -10.53
N GLU A 121 17.57 3.14 -10.21
CA GLU A 121 16.45 3.10 -11.16
C GLU A 121 15.97 4.51 -11.52
N ILE A 122 15.95 5.43 -10.55
CA ILE A 122 15.69 6.86 -10.81
C ILE A 122 16.77 7.44 -11.74
N ASP A 123 18.04 7.12 -11.49
CA ASP A 123 19.15 7.58 -12.35
C ASP A 123 18.98 7.16 -13.81
N LYS A 124 18.55 5.91 -14.03
CA LYS A 124 18.34 5.33 -15.37
C LYS A 124 17.26 6.05 -16.17
N VAL A 125 16.29 6.68 -15.49
CA VAL A 125 15.25 7.49 -16.14
C VAL A 125 15.56 8.99 -16.08
N GLU A 126 16.82 9.33 -15.75
CA GLU A 126 17.34 10.69 -15.59
C GLU A 126 16.54 11.51 -14.57
N GLY A 127 15.98 10.83 -13.56
CA GLY A 127 15.21 11.45 -12.50
C GLY A 127 16.04 12.06 -11.39
N VAL A 128 15.39 12.89 -10.57
CA VAL A 128 16.04 13.65 -9.49
C VAL A 128 16.12 12.78 -8.24
N LYS A 129 17.23 12.07 -8.03
CA LYS A 129 17.43 11.12 -6.91
C LYS A 129 17.23 11.72 -5.53
N GLU A 130 17.60 12.99 -5.36
CA GLU A 130 17.50 13.76 -4.10
C GLU A 130 16.04 13.90 -3.64
N SER A 131 15.08 13.73 -4.56
CA SER A 131 13.65 13.81 -4.27
C SER A 131 13.05 12.53 -3.67
N LEU A 132 13.72 11.37 -3.77
CA LEU A 132 13.17 10.08 -3.32
C LEU A 132 13.00 10.02 -1.80
N GLY A 133 13.88 10.72 -1.11
CA GLY A 133 13.99 10.62 0.33
C GLY A 133 14.67 11.83 0.92
N ASN A 134 14.28 13.04 0.51
CA ASN A 134 14.56 14.23 1.32
C ASN A 134 14.26 13.84 2.78
N THR A 135 15.24 14.02 3.67
CA THR A 135 15.29 13.40 5.01
C THR A 135 14.03 13.67 5.84
N ASN A 136 13.34 14.77 5.56
CA ASN A 136 12.07 15.12 6.19
C ASN A 136 10.90 14.21 5.76
N TRP A 137 10.94 13.68 4.54
CA TRP A 137 9.82 13.03 3.86
C TRP A 137 10.06 11.55 3.51
N ALA A 138 11.30 11.06 3.57
CA ALA A 138 11.64 9.66 3.26
C ALA A 138 10.79 8.63 4.06
N ARG A 139 10.44 8.97 5.31
CA ARG A 139 9.57 8.17 6.18
C ARG A 139 8.17 7.94 5.60
N TYR A 140 7.72 8.74 4.64
CA TYR A 140 6.41 8.60 4.02
C TYR A 140 6.45 7.83 2.70
N MET A 141 7.63 7.40 2.24
CA MET A 141 7.82 6.68 0.97
C MET A 141 7.11 5.32 0.95
N LEU A 142 6.82 4.73 2.10
CA LEU A 142 6.03 3.50 2.23
C LEU A 142 4.84 3.82 3.12
N ASN A 143 3.63 3.92 2.56
CA ASN A 143 2.44 4.31 3.32
C ASN A 143 1.31 3.26 3.30
N VAL A 144 1.53 2.16 2.57
CA VAL A 144 0.63 1.02 2.51
C VAL A 144 1.41 -0.29 2.52
N ARG A 145 0.73 -1.37 2.95
CA ARG A 145 1.15 -2.74 2.67
C ARG A 145 -0.03 -3.64 2.31
N PHE A 146 0.23 -4.70 1.57
CA PHE A 146 -0.77 -5.70 1.20
C PHE A 146 -0.08 -7.03 0.87
N ARG A 147 -0.87 -8.11 0.80
CA ARG A 147 -0.38 -9.40 0.33
C ARG A 147 -0.50 -9.49 -1.20
N PRO A 148 0.48 -10.02 -1.94
CA PRO A 148 0.36 -10.21 -3.39
C PRO A 148 -0.90 -10.99 -3.80
N GLU A 149 -1.30 -11.99 -3.02
CA GLU A 149 -2.53 -12.76 -3.25
C GLU A 149 -3.84 -11.98 -3.04
N ASP A 150 -3.76 -10.76 -2.49
CA ASP A 150 -4.90 -9.83 -2.38
C ASP A 150 -5.05 -8.91 -3.61
N VAL A 151 -4.19 -9.05 -4.62
CA VAL A 151 -4.26 -8.28 -5.87
C VAL A 151 -5.06 -9.03 -6.92
N GLU A 152 -6.10 -8.37 -7.43
CA GLU A 152 -6.89 -8.81 -8.59
C GLU A 152 -6.62 -7.85 -9.75
N TRP A 153 -6.15 -8.37 -10.88
CA TRP A 153 -5.82 -7.56 -12.05
C TRP A 153 -7.03 -7.35 -12.95
N PHE A 154 -7.20 -6.13 -13.45
CA PHE A 154 -8.12 -5.86 -14.54
C PHE A 154 -7.44 -6.22 -15.88
N PRO A 155 -8.20 -6.73 -16.86
CA PRO A 155 -7.72 -6.84 -18.23
C PRO A 155 -7.13 -5.53 -18.74
N GLU A 156 -6.09 -5.59 -19.56
CA GLU A 156 -5.34 -4.40 -20.01
C GLU A 156 -6.19 -3.39 -20.79
N ASP A 157 -7.22 -3.88 -21.47
CA ASP A 157 -8.20 -3.11 -22.23
C ASP A 157 -9.40 -2.62 -21.39
N THR A 158 -9.36 -2.78 -20.06
CA THR A 158 -10.41 -2.29 -19.14
C THR A 158 -10.30 -0.77 -18.99
N LEU A 159 -10.80 -0.05 -19.99
CA LEU A 159 -10.88 1.39 -20.04
C LEU A 159 -12.15 1.90 -19.36
N ALA A 160 -12.04 3.04 -18.70
CA ALA A 160 -13.18 3.76 -18.18
C ALA A 160 -14.00 4.37 -19.31
N THR A 161 -15.31 4.27 -19.19
CA THR A 161 -16.34 4.86 -20.03
C THR A 161 -16.74 6.23 -19.52
N SER A 162 -17.48 7.01 -20.32
CA SER A 162 -17.94 8.35 -19.94
C SER A 162 -18.84 8.39 -18.70
N SER A 163 -19.51 7.28 -18.37
CA SER A 163 -20.33 7.14 -17.17
C SER A 163 -19.52 6.84 -15.91
N ASP A 164 -18.25 6.46 -16.03
CA ASP A 164 -17.45 6.09 -14.86
C ASP A 164 -17.00 7.32 -14.07
N PRO A 165 -17.19 7.36 -12.73
CA PRO A 165 -16.80 8.47 -11.87
C PRO A 165 -15.32 8.86 -11.98
N VAL A 166 -14.45 7.89 -12.30
CA VAL A 166 -13.01 8.12 -12.48
C VAL A 166 -12.70 9.12 -13.59
N MET A 167 -13.61 9.32 -14.54
CA MET A 167 -13.48 10.32 -15.61
C MET A 167 -13.33 11.74 -15.08
N HIS A 168 -13.86 12.02 -13.88
CA HIS A 168 -13.79 13.35 -13.26
C HIS A 168 -12.64 13.50 -12.26
N TRP A 169 -11.89 12.43 -11.97
CA TRP A 169 -10.87 12.41 -10.92
C TRP A 169 -9.46 12.53 -11.48
N ASN A 170 -8.97 13.77 -11.57
CA ASN A 170 -7.65 14.06 -12.16
C ASN A 170 -6.49 14.02 -11.15
N ARG A 171 -6.79 14.24 -9.87
CA ARG A 171 -5.79 14.36 -8.81
C ARG A 171 -5.64 13.05 -8.06
N TYR A 172 -4.42 12.80 -7.59
CA TYR A 172 -4.13 11.73 -6.63
C TYR A 172 -4.91 11.97 -5.33
N GLN A 173 -6.09 11.38 -5.19
CA GLN A 173 -6.98 11.44 -4.02
C GLN A 173 -7.46 10.01 -3.74
N LEU A 174 -7.64 9.68 -2.46
CA LEU A 174 -8.31 8.45 -2.06
C LEU A 174 -9.80 8.75 -1.92
N ILE A 175 -10.61 8.22 -2.83
CA ILE A 175 -12.02 8.57 -2.96
C ILE A 175 -12.85 7.34 -2.56
N ALA A 176 -13.77 7.51 -1.62
CA ALA A 176 -14.82 6.53 -1.39
C ALA A 176 -15.91 6.80 -2.42
N PRO A 177 -16.14 5.91 -3.41
CA PRO A 177 -17.23 6.09 -4.34
C PRO A 177 -18.58 5.90 -3.63
N ASP A 178 -19.65 6.36 -4.26
CA ASP A 178 -21.01 6.08 -3.80
C ASP A 178 -21.25 4.57 -3.71
N GLN A 179 -22.11 4.14 -2.77
CA GLN A 179 -22.31 2.71 -2.48
C GLN A 179 -22.82 1.90 -3.68
N ASP A 180 -23.51 2.57 -4.60
CA ASP A 180 -24.08 1.96 -5.81
C ASP A 180 -23.07 1.87 -6.97
N TYR A 181 -21.86 2.38 -6.80
CA TYR A 181 -20.85 2.34 -7.84
C TYR A 181 -20.29 0.92 -8.02
N VAL A 182 -20.63 0.32 -9.15
CA VAL A 182 -20.11 -1.00 -9.55
C VAL A 182 -18.79 -0.84 -10.27
N VAL A 183 -17.71 -1.20 -9.59
CA VAL A 183 -16.38 -1.31 -10.20
C VAL A 183 -16.40 -2.45 -11.24
N PRO A 184 -15.73 -2.32 -12.40
CA PRO A 184 -15.65 -3.38 -13.39
C PRO A 184 -15.21 -4.75 -12.83
N GLU A 185 -15.43 -5.81 -13.60
CA GLU A 185 -14.95 -7.14 -13.23
C GLU A 185 -13.43 -7.25 -13.46
N THR A 186 -12.75 -7.95 -12.55
CA THR A 186 -11.35 -8.31 -12.67
C THR A 186 -11.22 -9.61 -13.44
N GLY A 187 -10.14 -9.78 -14.21
CA GLY A 187 -9.96 -10.95 -15.09
C GLY A 187 -9.64 -12.26 -14.35
N VAL A 188 -9.37 -12.19 -13.04
CA VAL A 188 -9.02 -13.35 -12.21
C VAL A 188 -10.12 -13.63 -11.20
N LYS A 189 -10.76 -14.81 -11.28
CA LYS A 189 -11.62 -15.36 -10.22
C LYS A 189 -10.77 -16.16 -9.24
N ARG A 190 -10.82 -15.83 -7.95
CA ARG A 190 -10.06 -16.53 -6.89
C ARG A 190 -10.45 -18.01 -6.75
N PRO A 191 -9.52 -18.90 -6.36
CA PRO A 191 -9.84 -20.06 -5.54
C PRO A 191 -10.24 -19.62 -4.13
N VAL A 192 -11.28 -20.23 -3.58
CA VAL A 192 -11.82 -19.92 -2.23
C VAL A 192 -10.73 -20.12 -1.16
N ARG A 193 -10.52 -19.13 -0.29
CA ARG A 193 -9.67 -19.29 0.91
C ARG A 193 -10.35 -20.28 1.86
N ILE A 194 -9.83 -21.50 2.00
CA ILE A 194 -10.15 -22.37 3.13
C ILE A 194 -9.43 -21.78 4.35
N GLY A 195 -10.21 -21.38 5.36
CA GLY A 195 -9.71 -20.65 6.52
C GLY A 195 -8.63 -21.40 7.27
N VAL A 196 -7.41 -20.85 7.28
CA VAL A 196 -6.41 -21.21 8.28
C VAL A 196 -6.80 -20.48 9.56
N SER A 197 -7.30 -21.24 10.53
CA SER A 197 -7.57 -20.76 11.89
C SER A 197 -6.29 -20.20 12.50
N VAL A 198 -6.28 -18.90 12.81
CA VAL A 198 -5.21 -18.30 13.60
C VAL A 198 -5.25 -18.92 15.00
N PRO A 199 -4.15 -19.45 15.56
CA PRO A 199 -4.14 -19.91 16.93
C PRO A 199 -4.33 -18.70 17.85
N ARG A 200 -5.33 -18.79 18.71
CA ARG A 200 -5.58 -17.84 19.79
C ARG A 200 -4.36 -17.86 20.71
N SER A 201 -3.62 -16.75 20.78
CA SER A 201 -2.54 -16.59 21.75
C SER A 201 -3.11 -16.73 23.16
N SER A 202 -2.85 -17.86 23.82
CA SER A 202 -3.14 -18.03 25.24
C SER A 202 -2.20 -17.12 26.02
N VAL A 203 -2.76 -16.08 26.61
CA VAL A 203 -2.11 -15.28 27.65
C VAL A 203 -1.88 -16.21 28.85
N THR A 204 -0.63 -16.65 29.05
CA THR A 204 -0.23 -17.35 30.27
C THR A 204 -0.06 -16.31 31.37
N THR A 205 -1.07 -16.12 32.21
CA THR A 205 -0.92 -15.39 33.46
C THR A 205 -0.16 -16.27 34.45
N SER A 206 1.09 -15.91 34.73
CA SER A 206 1.93 -16.54 35.74
C SER A 206 1.40 -16.25 37.15
N GLY A 207 0.70 -17.22 37.74
CA GLY A 207 0.34 -17.23 39.16
C GLY A 207 1.34 -18.04 39.98
N THR A 208 2.39 -17.39 40.49
CA THR A 208 3.26 -17.97 41.52
C THR A 208 2.58 -17.88 42.89
N GLY A 209 1.94 -18.97 43.32
CA GLY A 209 1.43 -19.16 44.68
C GLY A 209 2.15 -20.32 45.36
N ARG A 210 3.17 -20.01 46.17
CA ARG A 210 3.92 -20.96 47.01
C ARG A 210 2.98 -21.68 48.00
N ARG A 211 3.10 -23.01 48.06
CA ARG A 211 2.73 -23.81 49.24
C ARG A 211 3.71 -23.52 50.38
N GLY A 212 3.18 -23.29 51.57
CA GLY A 212 3.92 -23.27 52.83
C GLY A 212 2.96 -23.66 53.94
N ALA A 213 3.02 -24.93 54.36
CA ALA A 213 2.38 -25.43 55.56
C ALA A 213 3.18 -24.99 56.79
N ASN A 214 2.52 -24.52 57.86
CA ASN A 214 2.64 -25.11 59.20
C ASN A 214 1.80 -24.43 60.28
N ALA A 215 1.23 -25.31 61.12
CA ALA A 215 0.98 -25.20 62.56
C ALA A 215 0.05 -24.11 63.13
N ARG A 216 -1.07 -24.58 63.70
CA ARG A 216 -1.74 -23.97 64.85
C ARG A 216 -1.64 -24.94 66.04
N PRO A 217 -1.30 -24.49 67.25
CA PRO A 217 -1.61 -25.23 68.47
C PRO A 217 -2.99 -24.83 69.00
N ASN A 218 -3.71 -25.83 69.54
CA ASN A 218 -4.95 -25.63 70.29
C ASN A 218 -4.66 -24.94 71.63
N THR A 219 -5.57 -24.05 72.02
CA THR A 219 -5.76 -23.52 73.37
C THR A 219 -6.47 -24.52 74.28
N THR A 220 -6.12 -24.45 75.57
CA THR A 220 -6.67 -25.10 76.78
C THR A 220 -6.49 -26.60 76.92
#